data_AF-A0A357FSD0-F1
#
_entry.id   AF-A0A357FSD0-F1
#
_cell.length_a   1.000
_cell.length_b   1.000
_cell.length_c   1.000
_cell.angle_alpha   90.00
_cell.angle_beta   90.00
_cell.angle_gamma   90.00
#
_symmetry.space_group_name_H-M   'P 1'
#
loop_
_entity.id
_entity.type
_entity.pdbx_description
1 polymer ?
#
loop_
_entity_poly.entity_id
_entity_poly.type
_entity_poly.pdbx_seq_one_letter_code
_entity_poly.pdbx_strand_id
1 'polypeptide(L)'
;MKALLQFFASLRLTVVLLALSMVLIFFGTLAQVETGIWKTQKDYFESILAIWAYPEAWIAYDQLYWLRIPMPGGYLLGGMLLINLVAAHVTRFTLTAKKAGIFLIHIGLILLLISELLTDVLSEESQMPVDEGASSNYSQEYRENELVLIDRLHADFDTV
;
A
#
# COMPACT_ATOMS: atom_id res chain seq x y z
N MET A 1 -23.37 5.27 20.80
CA MET A 1 -21.89 5.24 20.97
C MET A 1 -21.35 3.89 21.41
N LYS A 2 -21.82 3.27 22.51
CA LYS A 2 -21.32 1.95 22.96
C LYS A 2 -21.46 0.83 21.91
N ALA A 3 -22.59 0.75 21.20
CA ALA A 3 -22.82 -0.27 20.17
C ALA A 3 -21.86 -0.15 18.97
N LEU A 4 -21.56 1.07 18.53
CA LEU A 4 -20.64 1.32 17.42
C LEU A 4 -19.20 0.88 17.80
N LEU A 5 -18.76 1.25 19.00
CA LEU A 5 -17.45 0.83 19.52
C LEU A 5 -17.36 -0.70 19.69
N GLN A 6 -18.44 -1.36 20.14
CA GLN A 6 -18.48 -2.82 20.25
C GLN A 6 -18.47 -3.51 18.88
N PHE A 7 -19.09 -2.91 17.86
CA PHE A 7 -19.02 -3.40 16.49
C PHE A 7 -17.59 -3.35 15.96
N PHE A 8 -16.93 -2.19 16.06
CA PHE A 8 -15.54 -2.04 15.63
C PHE A 8 -14.57 -2.88 16.45
N ALA A 9 -14.85 -3.15 17.73
CA ALA A 9 -14.04 -4.03 18.58
C ALA A 9 -14.37 -5.54 18.44
N SER A 10 -15.13 -5.93 17.42
CA SER A 10 -15.58 -7.32 17.24
C SER A 10 -14.50 -8.19 16.60
N LEU A 11 -14.28 -9.38 17.18
CA LEU A 11 -13.40 -10.41 16.60
C LEU A 11 -13.94 -10.92 15.24
N ARG A 12 -15.27 -10.96 15.06
CA ARG A 12 -15.88 -11.36 13.79
C ARG A 12 -15.48 -10.41 12.67
N LEU A 13 -15.43 -9.11 12.96
CA LEU A 13 -14.98 -8.10 12.01
C LEU A 13 -13.50 -8.34 11.66
N THR A 14 -12.64 -8.58 12.65
CA THR A 14 -11.22 -8.88 12.42
C THR A 14 -11.04 -10.06 11.47
N VAL A 15 -11.72 -11.18 11.70
CA VAL A 15 -11.60 -12.38 10.86
C VAL A 15 -12.07 -12.12 9.43
N VAL A 16 -13.18 -11.40 9.25
CA VAL A 16 -13.67 -11.03 7.92
C VAL A 16 -12.68 -10.13 7.19
N LEU A 17 -12.13 -9.11 7.86
CA LEU A 17 -11.15 -8.21 7.25
C LEU A 17 -9.85 -8.93 6.88
N LEU A 18 -9.36 -9.84 7.73
CA LEU A 18 -8.17 -10.64 7.42
C LEU A 18 -8.39 -11.58 6.23
N ALA A 19 -9.56 -12.22 6.14
CA ALA A 19 -9.91 -13.06 4.99
C ALA A 19 -9.97 -12.25 3.69
N LEU A 20 -10.59 -11.07 3.73
CA LEU A 20 -10.60 -10.15 2.57
C LEU A 20 -9.20 -9.65 2.22
N SER A 21 -8.35 -9.39 3.22
CA SER A 21 -6.96 -8.97 3.00
C SER A 21 -6.15 -10.07 2.33
N MET A 22 -6.38 -11.33 2.70
CA MET A 22 -5.74 -12.47 2.06
C MET A 22 -6.15 -12.59 0.59
N VAL A 23 -7.44 -12.39 0.28
CA VAL A 23 -7.94 -12.34 -1.10
C VAL A 23 -7.31 -11.20 -1.89
N LEU A 24 -7.26 -9.99 -1.31
CA LEU A 24 -6.62 -8.84 -1.94
C LEU A 24 -5.14 -9.10 -2.24
N ILE A 25 -4.39 -9.62 -1.27
CA ILE A 25 -2.96 -9.95 -1.43
C ILE A 25 -2.79 -10.99 -2.55
N PHE A 26 -3.62 -12.02 -2.57
CA PHE A 26 -3.56 -13.06 -3.61
C PHE A 26 -3.81 -12.49 -5.01
N PHE A 27 -4.86 -11.71 -5.22
CA PHE A 27 -5.13 -11.13 -6.54
C PHE A 27 -4.15 -10.03 -6.93
N GLY A 28 -3.69 -9.23 -5.96
CA GLY A 28 -2.64 -8.24 -6.16
C GLY A 28 -1.34 -8.88 -6.63
N THR A 29 -0.88 -9.96 -6.00
CA THR A 29 0.35 -10.65 -6.43
C THR A 29 0.21 -11.32 -7.79
N LEU A 30 -1.00 -11.76 -8.18
CA LEU A 30 -1.24 -12.24 -9.55
C LEU A 30 -1.15 -11.11 -10.57
N ALA A 31 -1.72 -9.94 -10.27
CA ALA A 31 -1.64 -8.76 -11.13
C ALA A 31 -0.21 -8.16 -11.21
N GLN A 32 0.61 -8.38 -10.18
CA GLN A 32 2.00 -7.92 -10.11
C GLN A 32 2.88 -8.49 -11.22
N VAL A 33 2.55 -9.68 -11.74
CA VAL A 33 3.31 -10.31 -12.83
C VAL A 33 3.30 -9.46 -14.10
N GLU A 34 2.18 -8.79 -14.42
CA GLU A 34 2.05 -7.98 -15.64
C GLU A 34 2.31 -6.49 -15.39
N THR A 35 1.82 -5.98 -14.27
CA THR A 35 1.83 -4.52 -14.01
C THR A 35 3.09 -4.05 -13.27
N GLY A 36 3.85 -4.98 -12.68
CA GLY A 36 4.98 -4.67 -11.82
C GLY A 36 4.55 -4.18 -10.43
N ILE A 37 5.55 -4.02 -9.55
CA ILE A 37 5.34 -3.72 -8.11
C ILE A 37 4.62 -2.40 -7.93
N TRP A 38 5.17 -1.32 -8.49
CA TRP A 38 4.64 0.04 -8.28
C TRP A 38 3.17 0.16 -8.69
N LYS A 39 2.81 -0.37 -9.87
CA LYS A 39 1.43 -0.23 -10.38
C LYS A 39 0.46 -1.08 -9.58
N THR A 40 0.86 -2.30 -9.20
CA THR A 40 0.07 -3.15 -8.32
C THR A 40 -0.15 -2.51 -6.96
N GLN A 41 0.90 -1.92 -6.37
CA GLN A 41 0.79 -1.16 -5.13
C GLN A 41 -0.26 -0.07 -5.27
N LYS A 42 -0.16 0.76 -6.32
CA LYS A 42 -1.09 1.87 -6.55
C LYS A 42 -2.54 1.44 -6.74
N ASP A 43 -2.76 0.39 -7.52
CA ASP A 43 -4.10 -0.02 -7.92
C ASP A 43 -4.81 -0.91 -6.88
N TYR A 44 -4.05 -1.70 -6.11
CA TYR A 44 -4.61 -2.67 -5.15
C TYR A 44 -4.45 -2.25 -3.69
N PHE A 45 -3.28 -1.74 -3.30
CA PHE A 45 -2.94 -1.52 -1.90
C PHE A 45 -3.16 -0.05 -1.49
N GLU A 46 -2.84 0.90 -2.35
CA GLU A 46 -3.09 2.34 -2.17
C GLU A 46 -4.42 2.78 -2.77
N SER A 47 -5.44 1.91 -2.66
CA SER A 47 -6.78 2.18 -3.18
C SER A 47 -7.86 1.79 -2.18
N ILE A 48 -9.02 2.43 -2.29
CA ILE A 48 -10.21 2.07 -1.52
C ILE A 48 -10.93 0.87 -2.14
N LEU A 49 -10.89 0.77 -3.47
CA LEU A 49 -11.49 -0.30 -4.26
C LEU A 49 -10.47 -0.74 -5.31
N ALA A 50 -10.16 -2.04 -5.31
CA ALA A 50 -9.32 -2.68 -6.30
C ALA A 50 -10.20 -3.45 -7.30
N ILE A 51 -9.80 -3.45 -8.56
CA ILE A 51 -10.49 -4.21 -9.61
C ILE A 51 -9.47 -5.11 -10.26
N TRP A 52 -9.60 -6.41 -10.02
CA TRP A 52 -8.78 -7.39 -10.68
C TRP A 52 -9.34 -7.72 -12.07
N ALA A 53 -8.48 -7.68 -13.08
CA ALA A 53 -8.79 -8.07 -14.45
C ALA A 53 -8.00 -9.32 -14.83
N TYR A 54 -8.58 -10.16 -15.69
CA TYR A 54 -7.90 -11.36 -16.15
C TYR A 54 -6.62 -11.00 -16.93
N PRO A 55 -5.44 -11.53 -16.53
CA PRO A 55 -4.16 -11.22 -17.16
C PRO A 55 -4.11 -11.57 -18.66
N GLU A 56 -3.54 -10.68 -19.48
CA GLU A 56 -3.42 -10.87 -20.94
C GLU A 56 -2.51 -12.05 -21.30
N ALA A 57 -1.49 -12.30 -20.49
CA ALA A 57 -0.53 -13.38 -20.67
C ALA A 57 -1.08 -14.76 -20.29
N TRP A 58 -2.30 -14.85 -19.75
CA TRP A 58 -2.87 -16.10 -19.27
C TRP A 58 -3.64 -16.86 -20.34
N ILE A 59 -3.68 -18.19 -20.16
CA ILE A 59 -4.44 -19.10 -21.02
C ILE A 59 -5.91 -18.71 -20.96
N ALA A 60 -6.61 -18.75 -22.09
CA ALA A 60 -8.03 -18.43 -22.19
C ALA A 60 -8.40 -16.94 -22.00
N TYR A 61 -7.44 -16.02 -22.16
CA TYR A 61 -7.73 -14.58 -22.20
C TYR A 61 -8.84 -14.24 -23.21
N ASP A 62 -8.79 -14.81 -24.42
CA ASP A 62 -9.80 -14.57 -25.47
C ASP A 62 -11.25 -14.88 -25.02
N GLN A 63 -11.43 -15.79 -24.05
CA GLN A 63 -12.76 -16.12 -23.50
C GLN A 63 -13.06 -15.39 -22.19
N LEU A 64 -12.03 -14.96 -21.45
CA LEU A 64 -12.13 -14.44 -20.08
C LEU A 64 -11.73 -12.97 -19.91
N TYR A 65 -11.38 -12.25 -20.98
CA TYR A 65 -11.00 -10.83 -20.95
C TYR A 65 -12.04 -9.91 -20.30
N TRP A 66 -13.32 -10.33 -20.29
CA TRP A 66 -14.42 -9.59 -19.68
C TRP A 66 -14.50 -9.76 -18.16
N LEU A 67 -13.80 -10.76 -17.58
CA LEU A 67 -13.86 -11.05 -16.16
C LEU A 67 -13.14 -9.97 -15.36
N ARG A 68 -13.93 -9.23 -14.57
CA ARG A 68 -13.44 -8.20 -13.64
C ARG A 68 -14.02 -8.45 -12.27
N ILE A 69 -13.15 -8.58 -11.27
CA ILE A 69 -13.55 -8.89 -9.89
C ILE A 69 -13.28 -7.65 -9.03
N PRO A 70 -14.31 -6.91 -8.60
CA PRO A 70 -14.15 -5.82 -7.65
C PRO A 70 -13.92 -6.38 -6.26
N MET A 71 -12.98 -5.77 -5.53
CA MET A 71 -12.68 -6.12 -4.15
C MET A 71 -12.28 -4.88 -3.35
N PRO A 72 -12.44 -4.90 -2.01
CA PRO A 72 -11.93 -3.85 -1.15
C PRO A 72 -10.42 -3.67 -1.34
N GLY A 73 -9.96 -2.44 -1.54
CA GLY A 73 -8.54 -2.12 -1.67
C GLY A 73 -7.83 -2.01 -0.31
N GLY A 74 -6.51 -1.86 -0.34
CA GLY A 74 -5.65 -1.90 0.83
C GLY A 74 -5.94 -0.79 1.83
N TYR A 75 -6.18 0.45 1.40
CA TYR A 75 -6.56 1.53 2.33
C TYR A 75 -7.85 1.22 3.09
N LEU A 76 -8.85 0.64 2.41
CA LEU A 76 -10.11 0.31 3.06
C LEU A 76 -9.93 -0.82 4.08
N LEU A 77 -9.24 -1.90 3.68
CA LEU A 77 -9.02 -3.05 4.56
C LEU A 77 -8.06 -2.73 5.70
N GLY A 78 -6.91 -2.13 5.40
CA GLY A 78 -5.90 -1.69 6.36
C GLY A 78 -6.44 -0.66 7.33
N GLY A 79 -7.14 0.36 6.83
CA GLY A 79 -7.80 1.37 7.68
C GLY A 79 -8.84 0.76 8.62
N MET A 80 -9.69 -0.15 8.11
CA MET A 80 -10.69 -0.85 8.94
C MET A 80 -10.04 -1.79 9.97
N LEU A 81 -8.93 -2.45 9.62
CA LEU A 81 -8.14 -3.26 10.54
C LEU A 81 -7.50 -2.41 11.64
N LEU A 82 -6.95 -1.25 11.30
CA LEU A 82 -6.38 -0.31 12.27
C LEU A 82 -7.44 0.18 13.26
N ILE A 83 -8.60 0.61 12.75
CA ILE A 83 -9.74 1.04 13.59
C ILE A 83 -10.20 -0.11 14.48
N ASN A 84 -10.34 -1.32 13.93
CA ASN A 84 -10.75 -2.51 14.68
C ASN A 84 -9.75 -2.83 15.80
N LEU A 85 -8.46 -2.78 15.49
CA LEU A 85 -7.39 -3.12 16.41
C LEU A 85 -7.31 -2.13 17.58
N VAL A 86 -7.38 -0.83 17.29
CA VAL A 86 -7.41 0.23 18.31
C VAL A 86 -8.68 0.12 19.16
N ALA A 87 -9.85 -0.05 18.54
CA ALA A 87 -11.12 -0.20 19.26
C ALA A 87 -11.10 -1.42 20.19
N ALA A 88 -10.55 -2.55 19.74
CA ALA A 88 -10.41 -3.75 20.54
C ALA A 88 -9.49 -3.51 21.76
N HIS A 89 -8.34 -2.83 21.58
CA HIS A 89 -7.41 -2.53 22.66
C HIS A 89 -7.97 -1.59 23.72
N VAL A 90 -8.70 -0.56 23.30
CA VAL A 90 -9.33 0.40 24.23
C VAL A 90 -10.49 -0.23 25.01
N THR A 91 -11.24 -1.15 24.41
CA THR A 91 -12.51 -1.64 25.01
C THR A 91 -12.41 -2.98 25.74
N ARG A 92 -11.57 -3.92 25.28
CA ARG A 92 -11.54 -5.29 25.80
C ARG A 92 -10.37 -5.61 26.72
N PHE A 93 -9.27 -4.87 26.63
CA PHE A 93 -8.04 -5.27 27.31
C PHE A 93 -7.78 -4.48 28.58
N THR A 94 -7.64 -5.20 29.68
CA THR A 94 -7.16 -4.64 30.95
C THR A 94 -5.64 -4.58 30.94
N LEU A 95 -5.08 -3.41 31.25
CA LEU A 95 -3.65 -3.21 31.40
C LEU A 95 -3.16 -4.02 32.61
N THR A 96 -2.34 -5.03 32.34
CA THR A 96 -1.79 -5.93 33.36
C THR A 96 -0.48 -6.49 32.83
N ALA A 97 0.55 -6.53 33.68
CA ALA A 97 1.89 -7.00 33.31
C ALA A 97 1.88 -8.43 32.72
N LYS A 98 0.98 -9.30 33.18
CA LYS A 98 0.79 -10.66 32.63
C LYS A 98 0.40 -10.69 31.14
N LYS A 99 -0.15 -9.59 30.61
CA LYS A 99 -0.58 -9.45 29.22
C LYS A 99 0.34 -8.52 28.41
N ALA A 100 1.49 -8.12 28.94
CA ALA A 100 2.39 -7.17 28.30
C ALA A 100 2.80 -7.60 26.88
N GLY A 101 3.07 -8.89 26.66
CA GLY A 101 3.40 -9.42 25.34
C GLY A 101 2.28 -9.23 24.30
N ILE A 102 1.02 -9.37 24.70
CA ILE A 102 -0.14 -9.13 23.81
C ILE A 102 -0.18 -7.66 23.41
N PHE A 103 -0.01 -6.74 24.37
CA PHE A 103 0.03 -5.31 24.06
C PHE A 103 1.20 -4.95 23.15
N LEU A 104 2.39 -5.52 23.39
CA LEU A 104 3.58 -5.24 22.57
C LEU A 104 3.39 -5.67 21.11
N ILE A 105 2.88 -6.87 20.86
CA ILE A 105 2.63 -7.36 19.49
C ILE A 105 1.64 -6.43 18.77
N HIS A 106 0.53 -6.10 19.41
CA HIS A 106 -0.50 -5.30 18.75
C HIS A 106 -0.12 -3.83 18.60
N ILE A 107 0.62 -3.25 19.54
CA ILE A 107 1.23 -1.92 19.36
C ILE A 107 2.24 -1.96 18.20
N GLY A 108 3.03 -3.03 18.08
CA GLY A 108 3.91 -3.25 16.94
C GLY A 108 3.15 -3.30 15.62
N LEU A 109 2.02 -4.03 15.56
CA LEU A 109 1.17 -4.07 14.37
C LEU A 109 0.54 -2.71 14.04
N ILE A 110 0.07 -1.97 15.05
CA ILE A 110 -0.44 -0.60 14.88
C ILE A 110 0.65 0.29 14.29
N LEU A 111 1.87 0.20 14.84
CA LEU A 111 3.01 0.97 14.36
C LEU A 111 3.33 0.63 12.91
N LEU A 112 3.35 -0.66 12.53
CA LEU A 112 3.60 -1.08 11.15
C LEU A 112 2.56 -0.53 10.18
N LEU A 113 1.27 -0.61 10.51
CA LEU A 113 0.20 -0.08 9.66
C LEU A 113 0.26 1.45 9.52
N ILE A 114 0.56 2.16 10.61
CA ILE A 114 0.72 3.62 10.57
C ILE A 114 1.96 4.01 9.75
N SER A 115 3.08 3.30 9.94
CA SER A 115 4.32 3.56 9.21
C SER A 115 4.17 3.32 7.72
N GLU A 116 3.45 2.29 7.30
CA GLU A 116 3.17 2.02 5.89
C GLU A 116 2.36 3.16 5.26
N LEU A 117 1.26 3.58 5.89
CA LEU A 117 0.47 4.73 5.44
C LEU A 117 1.28 6.03 5.38
N LEU A 118 2.11 6.29 6.40
CA LEU A 118 2.98 7.48 6.41
C LEU A 118 4.02 7.42 5.30
N THR A 119 4.61 6.25 5.05
CA THR A 119 5.60 6.08 3.98
C THR A 119 4.96 6.35 2.63
N ASP A 120 3.77 5.81 2.36
CA ASP A 120 3.06 6.07 1.11
C ASP A 120 2.71 7.56 0.89
N VAL A 121 2.27 8.27 1.94
CA VAL A 121 1.87 9.68 1.82
C VAL A 121 3.06 10.65 1.83
N LEU A 122 4.16 10.30 2.51
CA LEU A 122 5.26 11.23 2.79
C LEU A 122 6.59 10.88 2.10
N SER A 123 6.75 9.65 1.60
CA SER A 123 8.00 9.22 0.99
C SER A 123 8.03 9.65 -0.48
N GLU A 124 9.12 10.29 -0.88
CA GLU A 124 9.45 10.50 -2.29
C GLU A 124 10.40 9.39 -2.73
N GLU A 125 10.02 8.66 -3.77
CA GLU A 125 10.89 7.72 -4.45
C GLU A 125 11.69 8.48 -5.51
N SER A 126 12.95 8.12 -5.70
CA SER A 126 13.78 8.60 -6.81
C SER A 126 14.87 7.58 -7.08
N GLN A 127 15.47 7.64 -8.26
CA GLN A 127 16.50 6.71 -8.68
C GLN A 127 17.82 7.44 -8.92
N MET A 128 18.91 6.87 -8.43
CA MET A 128 20.27 7.34 -8.67
C MET A 128 21.02 6.27 -9.47
N PRO A 129 21.03 6.35 -10.82
CA PRO A 129 21.85 5.44 -11.61
C PRO A 129 23.33 5.70 -11.33
N VAL A 130 24.08 4.64 -11.00
CA VAL A 130 25.53 4.69 -10.78
C VAL A 130 26.18 3.57 -11.57
N ASP A 131 26.96 3.93 -12.58
CA ASP A 131 27.73 2.97 -13.36
C ASP A 131 28.93 2.43 -12.56
N GLU A 132 29.37 1.22 -12.88
CA GLU A 132 30.50 0.58 -12.21
C GLU A 132 31.78 1.44 -12.34
N GLY A 133 32.34 1.86 -11.20
CA GLY A 133 33.52 2.72 -11.14
C GLY A 133 33.23 4.23 -11.27
N ALA A 134 31.97 4.62 -11.47
CA ALA A 134 31.53 6.02 -11.50
C ALA A 134 31.01 6.48 -10.13
N SER A 135 30.77 7.79 -10.02
CA SER A 135 30.08 8.41 -8.88
C SER A 135 28.97 9.32 -9.41
N SER A 136 27.76 9.24 -8.84
CA SER A 136 26.66 10.17 -9.11
C SER A 136 26.40 11.04 -7.88
N ASN A 137 26.00 12.29 -8.11
CA ASN A 137 25.64 13.26 -7.07
C ASN A 137 24.19 13.77 -7.21
N TYR A 138 23.39 13.16 -8.06
CA TYR A 138 21.99 13.54 -8.29
C TYR A 138 21.09 12.30 -8.34
N SER A 139 19.83 12.47 -7.91
CA SER A 139 18.77 11.48 -8.05
C SER A 139 17.68 12.05 -8.95
N GLN A 140 17.08 11.20 -9.77
CA GLN A 140 16.09 11.58 -10.75
C GLN A 140 14.81 10.78 -10.57
N GLU A 141 13.66 11.42 -10.80
CA GLU A 141 12.36 10.78 -10.83
C GLU A 141 11.94 10.57 -12.28
N TYR A 142 11.91 9.31 -12.72
CA TYR A 142 11.67 8.97 -14.14
C TYR A 142 10.21 9.05 -14.57
N ARG A 143 9.29 9.19 -13.61
CA ARG A 143 7.85 9.10 -13.85
C ARG A 143 7.17 10.46 -13.90
N GLU A 144 7.83 11.50 -13.39
CA GLU A 144 7.36 12.87 -13.46
C GLU A 144 7.92 13.57 -14.70
N ASN A 145 7.15 14.52 -15.23
CA ASN A 145 7.60 15.36 -16.33
C ASN A 145 7.96 16.73 -15.77
N GLU A 146 9.23 17.12 -15.92
CA GLU A 146 9.67 18.47 -15.63
C GLU A 146 9.62 19.35 -16.89
N LEU A 147 9.03 20.55 -16.77
CA LEU A 147 9.06 21.55 -17.84
C LEU A 147 10.23 22.50 -17.61
N VAL A 148 11.25 22.41 -18.46
CA VAL A 148 12.44 23.29 -18.40
C VAL A 148 12.39 24.32 -19.53
N LEU A 149 12.58 25.60 -19.21
CA LEU A 149 12.76 26.67 -20.17
C LEU A 149 14.25 27.03 -20.24
N ILE A 150 14.89 26.73 -21.38
CA ILE A 150 16.33 26.97 -21.59
C ILE A 150 16.54 28.26 -22.40
N ASP A 151 17.28 29.22 -21.85
CA ASP A 151 17.72 30.43 -22.56
C ASP A 151 19.04 30.16 -23.29
N ARG A 152 18.99 30.14 -24.62
CA ARG A 152 20.14 29.81 -25.49
C ARG A 152 21.13 30.96 -25.68
N LEU A 153 20.88 32.14 -25.11
CA LEU A 153 21.72 33.33 -25.34
C LEU A 153 23.10 33.22 -24.67
N HIS A 154 23.25 32.42 -23.61
CA HIS A 154 24.49 32.31 -22.84
C HIS A 154 24.83 30.85 -22.51
N ALA A 155 25.37 30.12 -23.49
CA ALA A 155 25.67 28.69 -23.41
C ALA A 155 26.63 28.26 -22.28
N ASP A 156 27.41 29.21 -21.71
CA ASP A 156 28.40 28.92 -20.67
C ASP A 156 27.79 28.67 -19.28
N PHE A 157 26.50 28.94 -19.09
CA PHE A 157 25.79 28.76 -17.80
C PHE A 157 24.82 27.57 -17.82
N ASP A 158 24.68 26.85 -18.93
CA ASP A 158 23.78 25.70 -19.02
C ASP A 158 24.35 24.52 -18.23
N THR A 159 23.67 24.18 -17.14
CA THR A 159 23.89 22.91 -16.42
C THR A 159 22.57 22.15 -16.49
N VAL A 160 22.55 21.06 -17.26
CA VAL A 160 21.43 20.11 -17.34
C VAL A 160 21.65 19.02 -16.31
#